data_AF-A0A4V6CDE1-F1
#
_entry.id   AF-A0A4V6CDE1-F1
#
_cell.length_a   1.000
_cell.length_b   1.000
_cell.length_c   1.000
_cell.angle_alpha   90.00
_cell.angle_beta   90.00
_cell.angle_gamma   90.00
#
_symmetry.space_group_name_H-M   'P 1'
#
loop_
_entity.id
_entity.type
_entity.pdbx_description
1 polymer ?
#
loop_
_entity_poly.entity_id
_entity_poly.type
_entity_poly.pdbx_seq_one_letter_code
_entity_poly.pdbx_strand_id
1 'polypeptide(L)' 'MMYLSSLAHSVLMIAAAHDIQPGQQLPVQAFDLFLTQDGAGDALLELYFEELLEEVPQEVDILSQKGFDYICEYKAAP' A
#
# COMPACT_ATOMS: atom_id res chain seq x y z
N MET A 1 16.94 11.92 -3.41
CA MET A 1 15.55 12.21 -3.03
C MET A 1 14.68 11.55 -4.07
N MET A 2 14.12 10.40 -3.71
CA MET A 2 13.06 9.81 -4.51
C MET A 2 11.81 10.65 -4.26
N TYR A 3 11.10 11.05 -5.31
CA TYR A 3 9.84 11.74 -5.14
C TYR A 3 8.80 10.68 -4.80
N LEU A 4 8.17 10.80 -3.62
CA LEU A 4 7.04 9.95 -3.27
C LEU A 4 5.92 10.12 -4.31
N SER A 5 5.30 9.01 -4.69
CA SER A 5 4.07 9.01 -5.44
C SER A 5 2.99 9.81 -4.72
N SER A 6 2.01 10.28 -5.49
CA SER A 6 0.84 10.99 -4.93
C SER A 6 0.12 10.15 -3.87
N LEU A 7 0.10 8.82 -4.03
CA LEU A 7 -0.54 7.91 -3.09
C LEU A 7 0.28 7.77 -1.80
N ALA A 8 1.59 7.50 -1.89
CA ALA A 8 2.47 7.44 -0.72
C ALA A 8 2.45 8.76 0.07
N HIS A 9 2.47 9.89 -0.63
CA HIS A 9 2.32 11.20 0.00
C HIS A 9 0.98 11.35 0.73
N SER A 10 -0.14 10.95 0.11
CA SER A 10 -1.47 11.03 0.72
C SER A 10 -1.59 10.18 1.98
N VAL A 11 -0.99 8.98 1.97
CA VAL A 11 -0.92 8.09 3.13
C VAL A 11 -0.19 8.75 4.30
N LEU A 12 0.95 9.40 4.03
CA LEU A 12 1.70 10.14 5.07
C LEU A 12 0.92 11.34 5.61
N MET A 13 0.16 12.04 4.78
CA MET A 13 -0.69 13.15 5.23
C MET A 13 -1.78 12.66 6.19
N ILE A 14 -2.37 11.48 5.96
CA ILE A 14 -3.33 10.88 6.90
C ILE A 14 -2.62 10.46 8.19
N ALA A 15 -1.46 9.81 8.11
CA ALA A 15 -0.70 9.42 9.30
C ALA A 15 -0.36 10.64 10.18
N ALA A 16 0.08 11.74 9.57
CA ALA A 16 0.36 13.00 10.26
C ALA A 16 -0.89 13.61 10.91
N ALA A 17 -2.04 13.59 10.23
CA ALA A 17 -3.30 14.10 10.77
C ALA A 17 -3.80 13.30 12.00
N HIS A 18 -3.32 12.07 12.17
CA HIS A 18 -3.64 11.18 13.28
C HIS A 18 -2.52 11.12 14.36
N ASP A 19 -1.52 12.00 14.29
CA ASP A 19 -0.37 12.05 15.20
C ASP A 19 0.38 10.71 15.33
N ILE A 20 0.35 9.89 14.27
CA ILE A 20 0.99 8.57 14.24
C ILE A 20 2.50 8.73 14.36
N GLN A 21 3.09 8.01 15.31
CA GLN A 21 4.53 7.96 15.53
C GLN A 21 5.15 6.77 14.78
N PRO A 22 6.46 6.81 14.49
CA PRO A 22 7.18 5.66 13.94
C PRO A 22 6.95 4.38 14.78
N GLY A 23 6.76 3.25 14.10
CA GLY A 23 6.47 1.95 14.72
C GLY A 23 5.01 1.77 15.18
N GLN A 24 4.15 2.79 15.04
CA GLN A 24 2.72 2.65 15.28
C GLN A 24 1.99 2.24 14.00
N GLN A 25 0.89 1.49 14.16
CA GLN A 25 0.06 1.09 13.03
C GLN A 25 -0.58 2.30 12.34
N LEU A 26 -0.62 2.26 11.01
CA LEU A 26 -1.33 3.25 10.22
C LEU A 26 -2.85 3.18 10.51
N PRO A 27 -3.56 4.32 10.48
CA PRO A 27 -5.00 4.35 10.63
C PRO A 27 -5.68 3.64 9.45
N VAL A 28 -6.84 3.01 9.70
CA VAL A 28 -7.63 2.29 8.68
C VAL A 28 -7.85 3.15 7.42
N GLN A 29 -8.07 4.44 7.60
CA GLN A 29 -8.30 5.38 6.51
C GLN A 29 -7.10 5.52 5.54
N ALA A 30 -5.88 5.30 6.03
CA ALA A 30 -4.69 5.25 5.19
C ALA A 30 -4.61 3.92 4.41
N PHE A 31 -5.04 2.81 5.01
CA PHE A 31 -5.15 1.52 4.32
C PHE A 31 -6.22 1.54 3.22
N ASP A 32 -7.35 2.20 3.46
CA ASP A 32 -8.41 2.36 2.47
C ASP A 32 -7.92 3.06 1.18
N LEU A 33 -6.92 3.95 1.27
CA LEU A 33 -6.33 4.58 0.08
C LEU A 33 -5.62 3.57 -0.82
N PHE A 34 -4.92 2.58 -0.25
CA PHE A 34 -4.27 1.53 -1.04
C PHE A 34 -5.27 0.61 -1.74
N LEU A 35 -6.49 0.49 -1.20
CA LEU A 35 -7.55 -0.34 -1.79
C LEU A 35 -8.33 0.37 -2.89
N THR A 36 -8.26 1.71 -2.95
CA THR A 36 -9.12 2.53 -3.80
C THR A 36 -8.37 3.26 -4.92
N GLN A 37 -7.04 3.30 -4.87
CA GLN A 37 -6.21 3.98 -5.87
C GLN A 37 -5.25 3.02 -6.57
N ASP A 38 -5.01 3.30 -7.85
CA ASP A 38 -3.97 2.62 -8.63
C ASP A 38 -2.57 2.93 -8.07
N GLY A 39 -1.63 2.01 -8.27
CA GLY A 39 -0.24 2.20 -7.83
C GLY A 39 0.01 1.88 -6.35
N ALA A 40 -0.88 1.17 -5.68
CA ALA A 40 -0.74 0.78 -4.28
C ALA A 40 0.56 0.02 -3.99
N GLY A 41 0.96 -0.92 -4.87
CA GLY A 41 2.21 -1.66 -4.73
C GLY A 41 3.44 -0.75 -4.80
N ASP A 42 3.47 0.18 -5.75
CA ASP A 42 4.57 1.14 -5.89
C ASP A 42 4.66 2.07 -4.69
N ALA A 43 3.52 2.60 -4.22
CA ALA A 43 3.45 3.46 -3.05
C ALA A 43 3.93 2.75 -1.77
N LEU A 44 3.60 1.47 -1.60
CA LEU A 44 4.08 0.68 -0.47
C LEU A 44 5.58 0.41 -0.53
N LEU A 45 6.10 0.12 -1.73
CA LEU A 45 7.54 -0.05 -1.94
C LEU A 45 8.30 1.25 -1.68
N GLU A 46 7.80 2.40 -2.15
CA GLU A 46 8.37 3.71 -1.88
C GLU A 46 8.43 4.00 -0.37
N LEU A 47 7.33 3.77 0.36
CA LEU A 47 7.28 3.96 1.80
C LEU A 47 8.24 3.00 2.55
N TYR A 48 8.40 1.77 2.05
CA TYR A 48 9.36 0.82 2.58
C TYR A 48 10.82 1.27 2.32
N PHE A 49 11.14 1.70 1.10
CA PHE A 49 12.48 2.16 0.74
C PHE A 49 12.90 3.44 1.46
N GLU A 50 11.94 4.30 1.81
CA GLU A 50 12.16 5.50 2.62
C GLU A 50 12.16 5.20 4.14
N GLU A 51 12.16 3.91 4.53
CA GLU A 51 12.17 3.44 5.93
C GLU A 51 10.97 3.94 6.75
N LEU A 52 9.86 4.29 6.08
CA LEU A 52 8.61 4.74 6.69
C LEU A 52 7.68 3.57 7.04
N LEU A 53 7.95 2.40 6.47
CA LEU A 53 7.36 1.11 6.84
C LEU A 53 8.46 0.13 7.22
N GLU A 54 8.30 -0.56 8.36
CA GLU A 54 9.25 -1.59 8.78
C GLU A 54 9.19 -2.85 7.90
N GLU A 55 7.99 -3.18 7.40
CA GLU A 55 7.74 -4.31 6.50
C GLU A 55 6.70 -3.91 5.44
N VAL A 56 6.77 -4.50 4.25
CA VAL A 56 5.67 -4.43 3.28
C VAL A 56 4.49 -5.20 3.87
N PRO A 57 3.28 -4.61 4.01
CA PRO A 57 2.15 -5.29 4.62
C PRO A 57 1.85 -6.62 3.91
N GLN A 58 1.96 -7.74 4.63
CA GLN A 58 1.72 -9.09 4.08
C GLN A 58 0.33 -9.22 3.43
N GLU A 59 -0.64 -8.41 3.85
CA GLU A 59 -1.99 -8.39 3.27
C GLU A 59 -2.00 -7.98 1.80
N VAL A 60 -1.09 -7.11 1.38
CA VAL A 60 -0.94 -6.69 -0.03
C VAL A 60 -0.34 -7.82 -0.84
N ASP A 61 0.54 -8.62 -0.26
CA ASP A 61 1.13 -9.80 -0.90
C ASP A 61 0.07 -10.89 -1.11
N ILE A 62 -0.79 -11.10 -0.12
CA ILE A 62 -1.94 -12.02 -0.21
C ILE A 62 -2.97 -11.52 -1.24
N LEU A 63 -3.29 -10.22 -1.26
CA LEU A 63 -4.22 -9.63 -2.23
C LEU A 63 -3.66 -9.68 -3.65
N SER A 64 -2.36 -9.44 -3.82
CA SER A 64 -1.66 -9.55 -5.11
C SER A 64 -1.66 -11.00 -5.60
N GLN A 65 -1.36 -11.95 -4.71
CA GLN A 65 -1.41 -13.39 -5.03
C GLN A 65 -2.83 -13.83 -5.39
N LYS A 66 -3.83 -13.50 -4.58
CA LYS A 66 -5.24 -13.84 -4.87
C LYS A 66 -5.76 -13.15 -6.13
N GLY A 67 -5.36 -11.91 -6.38
CA GLY A 67 -5.69 -11.17 -7.59
C GLY A 67 -5.08 -11.82 -8.83
N PHE A 68 -3.82 -12.25 -8.76
CA PHE A 68 -3.16 -13.01 -9.81
C PHE A 68 -3.85 -14.36 -10.07
N ASP A 69 -4.18 -15.10 -9.01
CA ASP A 69 -4.89 -16.38 -9.09
C ASP A 69 -6.26 -16.19 -9.78
N TYR A 70 -7.02 -15.17 -9.38
CA TYR A 70 -8.30 -14.80 -10.01
C TYR A 70 -8.15 -14.48 -11.50
N ILE A 71 -7.16 -13.66 -11.88
CA ILE A 71 -6.92 -13.33 -13.29
C ILE A 71 -6.56 -14.60 -14.09
N CYS A 72 -5.76 -15.50 -13.52
CA CYS A 72 -5.39 -16.75 -14.18
C CYS A 72 -6.61 -17.68 -14.37
N GLU A 73 -7.46 -17.82 -13.36
CA GLU A 73 -8.70 -18.61 -13.46
C GLU A 73 -9.63 -18.06 -14.55
N TYR A 74 -9.76 -16.73 -14.66
CA TYR A 74 -10.73 -16.10 -15.56
C TYR A 74 -10.18 -15.71 -16.95
N LYS A 75 -8.86 -15.61 -17.14
CA LYS A 75 -8.24 -15.55 -18.48
C LYS A 75 -8.13 -16.93 -19.14
N ALA A 76 -8.19 -18.01 -18.36
CA ALA A 76 -8.20 -19.38 -18.86
C ALA A 76 -9.62 -19.90 -19.18
N ALA A 77 -10.66 -19.12 -18.91
CA ALA A 77 -12.03 -19.44 -19.31
C ALA A 77 -12.23 -19.13 -20.82
N PRO A 78 -12.72 -20.08 -21.63
CA PRO A 78 -12.93 -19.92 -23.08
C PRO A 78 -14.02 -18.91 -23.44
#